data_AF-A0A957TTK0-F1
#
_entry.id   AF-A0A957TTK0-F1
#
_cell.length_a   1.000
_cell.length_b   1.000
_cell.length_c   1.000
_cell.angle_alpha   90.00
_cell.angle_beta   90.00
_cell.angle_gamma   90.00
#
_symmetry.space_group_name_H-M   'P 1'
#
loop_
_entity.id
_entity.type
_entity.pdbx_description
1 polymer ?
#
loop_
_entity_poly.entity_id
_entity_poly.type
_entity_poly.pdbx_seq_one_letter_code
_entity_poly.pdbx_strand_id
1 'polypeptide(L)'
;SDVSSNDWVDDEEVQLGYTLSASSDIAAYNDNWVTSGIYVRSATGLENELDINDLLDSVDLRDTCTYDDRYTHSHTIYGITYEGAYDLYTDCDGEANAFAYLVVQSTDLSQAVLLEFLAVTEADVEAFGVLLDSFYIGDVVADESTTEEAAADEYMVINDDSETLVVRVPSDWSDITSGDWELDGRVVGIQLQASTDLEAYNDGWDTPGLFYATSSEFNGSEPSELLDAIDFSESCTKSDRFEYDDGIFLGHYDLWEKCGGTETNIVFLAAIPTEQPSYVVLLGVQMPSAGDFAVLDEIFKSFNLNLAPDGLGNITPTAEVVVDALNVRSGPGTNYSRVGGVSRGEQLIVLGEYNNCAWLNVQTRGELVGWVSGSSQFVNFAANCAEIPTVEPPAPPQNSGSGARSGGSGAVGGKGCYLFQNELGPELTITYTRRGDGWNVTFKVPPDGEVRQCFDPGNYTYTLDAPPPWGSTNGEMTVSAGDNYLFPITPGE
;
A
#
# COMPACT_ATOMS: atom_id res chain seq x y z
N SER A 1 -4.30 -15.13 -1.20
CA SER A 1 -2.92 -15.30 -1.70
C SER A 1 -1.98 -15.35 -0.51
N ASP A 2 -0.93 -16.12 -0.64
CA ASP A 2 0.19 -16.23 0.30
C ASP A 2 1.43 -15.69 -0.40
N VAL A 3 2.22 -14.90 0.31
CA VAL A 3 3.42 -14.23 -0.20
C VAL A 3 4.52 -14.35 0.85
N SER A 4 5.71 -14.76 0.44
CA SER A 4 6.88 -14.90 1.31
C SER A 4 8.12 -14.36 0.62
N SER A 5 8.98 -13.68 1.37
CA SER A 5 10.31 -13.27 0.92
C SER A 5 11.36 -13.64 1.98
N ASN A 6 12.57 -13.94 1.53
CA ASN A 6 13.73 -14.28 2.38
C ASN A 6 15.03 -13.91 1.67
N ASP A 7 16.13 -13.80 2.42
CA ASP A 7 17.47 -13.71 1.83
C ASP A 7 17.79 -14.97 1.01
N TRP A 8 18.34 -14.77 -0.17
CA TRP A 8 18.97 -15.83 -0.94
C TRP A 8 20.44 -15.90 -0.53
N VAL A 9 20.82 -16.96 0.17
CA VAL A 9 22.20 -17.18 0.62
C VAL A 9 22.83 -18.39 -0.06
N ASP A 10 24.16 -18.39 -0.18
CA ASP A 10 24.93 -19.56 -0.58
C ASP A 10 25.15 -20.55 0.57
N ASP A 11 25.88 -21.64 0.30
CA ASP A 11 26.22 -22.68 1.28
C ASP A 11 27.08 -22.17 2.46
N GLU A 12 27.68 -20.98 2.34
CA GLU A 12 28.50 -20.32 3.36
C GLU A 12 27.73 -19.22 4.10
N GLU A 13 26.40 -19.14 3.92
CA GLU A 13 25.51 -18.10 4.45
C GLU A 13 25.85 -16.68 3.92
N VAL A 14 26.52 -16.57 2.78
CA VAL A 14 26.75 -15.30 2.11
C VAL A 14 25.52 -14.93 1.29
N GLN A 15 24.98 -13.73 1.52
CA GLN A 15 23.84 -13.22 0.77
C GLN A 15 24.21 -12.98 -0.69
N LEU A 16 23.54 -13.71 -1.57
CA LEU A 16 23.57 -13.54 -3.03
C LEU A 16 22.48 -12.57 -3.51
N GLY A 17 21.38 -12.47 -2.77
CA GLY A 17 20.30 -11.51 -3.00
C GLY A 17 19.02 -11.89 -2.26
N TYR A 18 17.88 -11.92 -2.93
CA TYR A 18 16.56 -12.12 -2.31
C TYR A 18 15.71 -13.15 -3.05
N THR A 19 14.77 -13.73 -2.31
CA THR A 19 13.75 -14.65 -2.81
C THR A 19 12.36 -14.07 -2.61
N LEU A 20 11.44 -14.39 -3.51
CA LEU A 20 10.01 -14.07 -3.41
C LEU A 20 9.20 -15.27 -3.88
N SER A 21 8.26 -15.74 -3.08
CA SER A 21 7.23 -16.71 -3.47
C SER A 21 5.87 -16.03 -3.41
N ALA A 22 5.03 -16.24 -4.42
CA ALA A 22 3.62 -15.84 -4.36
C ALA A 22 2.72 -16.90 -4.98
N SER A 23 1.62 -17.22 -4.31
CA SER A 23 0.61 -18.18 -4.80
C SER A 23 -0.73 -17.92 -4.11
N SER A 24 -1.80 -18.59 -4.54
CA SER A 24 -3.02 -18.69 -3.72
C SER A 24 -2.78 -19.47 -2.42
N ASP A 25 -1.84 -20.42 -2.44
CA ASP A 25 -1.38 -21.25 -1.32
C ASP A 25 0.06 -21.74 -1.63
N ILE A 26 1.07 -21.15 -0.97
CA ILE A 26 2.49 -21.46 -1.24
C ILE A 26 2.82 -22.92 -0.87
N ALA A 27 2.20 -23.47 0.18
CA ALA A 27 2.44 -24.86 0.55
C ALA A 27 1.91 -25.80 -0.53
N ALA A 28 0.74 -25.51 -1.09
CA ALA A 28 0.19 -26.28 -2.19
C ALA A 28 1.00 -26.11 -3.49
N TYR A 29 1.44 -24.90 -3.83
CA TYR A 29 2.34 -24.65 -4.98
C TYR A 29 3.65 -25.46 -4.87
N ASN A 30 4.27 -25.50 -3.69
CA ASN A 30 5.51 -26.24 -3.48
C ASN A 30 5.32 -27.78 -3.48
N ASP A 31 4.10 -28.26 -3.24
CA ASP A 31 3.81 -29.69 -3.08
C ASP A 31 3.14 -30.32 -4.33
N ASN A 32 2.51 -29.54 -5.21
CA ASN A 32 1.73 -30.05 -6.34
C ASN A 32 1.76 -29.19 -7.61
N TRP A 33 1.30 -29.79 -8.72
CA TRP A 33 1.30 -29.18 -10.06
C TRP A 33 -0.03 -28.56 -10.48
N VAL A 34 -0.97 -28.34 -9.54
CA VAL A 34 -2.32 -27.83 -9.82
C VAL A 34 -2.62 -26.50 -9.15
N THR A 35 -1.64 -25.95 -8.42
CA THR A 35 -1.74 -24.64 -7.77
C THR A 35 -0.79 -23.69 -8.46
N SER A 36 -1.30 -22.68 -9.16
CA SER A 36 -0.43 -21.69 -9.80
C SER A 36 0.37 -20.90 -8.78
N GLY A 37 1.54 -20.42 -9.20
CA GLY A 37 2.42 -19.66 -8.34
C GLY A 37 3.70 -19.27 -9.05
N ILE A 38 4.45 -18.42 -8.35
CA ILE A 38 5.72 -17.90 -8.79
C ILE A 38 6.74 -18.04 -7.65
N TYR A 39 7.97 -18.38 -8.00
CA TYR A 39 9.12 -18.27 -7.12
C TYR A 39 10.26 -17.55 -7.85
N VAL A 40 10.70 -16.42 -7.31
CA VAL A 40 11.73 -15.56 -7.87
C VAL A 40 12.94 -15.58 -6.96
N ARG A 41 14.12 -15.60 -7.54
CA ARG A 41 15.41 -15.32 -6.92
C ARG A 41 16.05 -14.16 -7.67
N SER A 42 16.51 -13.16 -6.96
CA SER A 42 17.20 -12.00 -7.51
C SER A 42 18.58 -11.88 -6.89
N ALA A 43 19.54 -11.39 -7.66
CA ALA A 43 20.87 -11.06 -7.20
C ALA A 43 21.30 -9.70 -7.76
N THR A 44 22.07 -8.95 -6.99
CA THR A 44 22.61 -7.63 -7.34
C THR A 44 24.10 -7.57 -7.00
N GLY A 45 24.84 -6.64 -7.61
CA GLY A 45 26.27 -6.49 -7.37
C GLY A 45 27.12 -7.60 -8.00
N LEU A 46 26.58 -8.27 -9.02
CA LEU A 46 27.30 -9.28 -9.78
C LEU A 46 28.38 -8.60 -10.66
N GLU A 47 29.55 -9.21 -10.75
CA GLU A 47 30.67 -8.70 -11.56
C GLU A 47 30.96 -9.57 -12.79
N ASN A 48 30.38 -10.78 -12.84
CA ASN A 48 30.70 -11.79 -13.84
C ASN A 48 29.45 -12.20 -14.62
N GLU A 49 29.65 -12.52 -15.89
CA GLU A 49 28.62 -13.11 -16.75
C GLU A 49 28.20 -14.49 -16.23
N LEU A 50 26.89 -14.73 -16.18
CA LEU A 50 26.30 -16.02 -15.84
C LEU A 50 26.31 -16.95 -17.04
N ASP A 51 26.61 -18.24 -16.82
CA ASP A 51 26.33 -19.26 -17.83
C ASP A 51 24.84 -19.67 -17.74
N ILE A 52 24.01 -18.93 -18.48
CA ILE A 52 22.56 -19.10 -18.50
C ILE A 52 22.18 -20.52 -18.94
N ASN A 53 22.90 -21.11 -19.88
CA ASN A 53 22.58 -22.46 -20.35
C ASN A 53 22.90 -23.50 -19.28
N ASP A 54 24.04 -23.40 -18.61
CA ASP A 54 24.39 -24.30 -17.52
C ASP A 54 23.39 -24.19 -16.34
N LEU A 55 22.91 -22.97 -16.05
CA LEU A 55 21.89 -22.75 -15.01
C LEU A 55 20.54 -23.35 -15.37
N LEU A 56 20.09 -23.21 -16.62
CA LEU A 56 18.86 -23.84 -17.11
C LEU A 56 19.00 -25.37 -17.13
N ASP A 57 20.12 -25.90 -17.62
CA ASP A 57 20.42 -27.34 -17.68
C ASP A 57 20.49 -28.00 -16.29
N SER A 58 20.69 -27.20 -15.22
CA SER A 58 20.69 -27.68 -13.83
C SER A 58 19.31 -28.12 -13.34
N VAL A 59 18.23 -27.67 -14.00
CA VAL A 59 16.85 -28.05 -13.71
C VAL A 59 16.37 -29.02 -14.78
N ASP A 60 16.21 -30.29 -14.39
CA ASP A 60 15.67 -31.33 -15.27
C ASP A 60 14.38 -31.92 -14.70
N LEU A 61 13.24 -31.52 -15.30
CA LEU A 61 11.91 -31.98 -14.90
C LEU A 61 11.35 -33.07 -15.83
N ARG A 62 12.15 -33.63 -16.76
CA ARG A 62 11.67 -34.60 -17.76
C ARG A 62 11.16 -35.92 -17.19
N ASP A 63 11.47 -36.22 -15.93
CA ASP A 63 10.93 -37.38 -15.23
C ASP A 63 9.46 -37.18 -14.79
N THR A 64 8.97 -35.93 -14.76
CA THR A 64 7.62 -35.58 -14.28
C THR A 64 6.82 -34.76 -15.29
N CYS A 65 7.49 -33.98 -16.14
CA CYS A 65 6.90 -33.11 -17.14
C CYS A 65 7.33 -33.49 -18.56
N THR A 66 6.58 -33.01 -19.54
CA THR A 66 6.99 -33.00 -20.94
C THR A 66 7.81 -31.74 -21.20
N TYR A 67 9.07 -31.88 -21.63
CA TYR A 67 9.85 -30.74 -22.07
C TYR A 67 9.34 -30.23 -23.43
N ASP A 68 9.12 -28.93 -23.54
CA ASP A 68 8.70 -28.28 -24.78
C ASP A 68 9.92 -27.76 -25.55
N ASP A 69 10.47 -26.60 -25.15
CA ASP A 69 11.66 -25.99 -25.76
C ASP A 69 12.32 -24.98 -24.80
N ARG A 70 13.50 -24.50 -25.21
CA ARG A 70 14.18 -23.34 -24.63
C ARG A 70 13.87 -22.09 -25.46
N TYR A 71 13.37 -21.06 -24.79
CA TYR A 71 13.01 -19.80 -25.41
C TYR A 71 13.97 -18.71 -24.93
N THR A 72 14.64 -18.03 -25.86
CA THR A 72 15.43 -16.83 -25.53
C THR A 72 14.49 -15.69 -25.18
N HIS A 73 14.86 -14.93 -24.16
CA HIS A 73 14.10 -13.76 -23.72
C HIS A 73 15.04 -12.57 -23.55
N SER A 74 14.56 -11.41 -23.97
CA SER A 74 15.17 -10.13 -23.66
C SER A 74 14.08 -9.09 -23.60
N HIS A 75 14.10 -8.32 -22.54
CA HIS A 75 13.28 -7.14 -22.40
C HIS A 75 14.13 -6.00 -21.87
N THR A 76 13.70 -4.78 -22.15
CA THR A 76 14.29 -3.58 -21.58
C THR A 76 13.19 -2.86 -20.87
N ILE A 77 13.43 -2.60 -19.59
CA ILE A 77 12.53 -1.82 -18.77
C ILE A 77 13.41 -0.88 -17.97
N TYR A 78 12.99 0.38 -17.86
CA TYR A 78 13.68 1.35 -17.02
C TYR A 78 15.17 1.55 -17.40
N GLY A 79 15.49 1.47 -18.70
CA GLY A 79 16.86 1.59 -19.21
C GLY A 79 17.79 0.40 -18.90
N ILE A 80 17.30 -0.63 -18.20
CA ILE A 80 18.03 -1.88 -17.94
C ILE A 80 17.53 -2.94 -18.92
N THR A 81 18.43 -3.42 -19.76
CA THR A 81 18.16 -4.58 -20.61
C THR A 81 18.54 -5.85 -19.87
N TYR A 82 17.61 -6.78 -19.73
CA TYR A 82 17.88 -8.14 -19.30
C TYR A 82 17.94 -9.06 -20.51
N GLU A 83 18.88 -10.00 -20.50
CA GLU A 83 19.04 -11.01 -21.54
C GLU A 83 19.15 -12.39 -20.90
N GLY A 84 18.49 -13.38 -21.51
CA GLY A 84 18.59 -14.76 -21.08
C GLY A 84 17.64 -15.70 -21.80
N ALA A 85 17.16 -16.71 -21.08
CA ALA A 85 16.27 -17.71 -21.63
C ALA A 85 15.44 -18.38 -20.53
N TYR A 86 14.34 -19.01 -20.94
CA TYR A 86 13.58 -19.92 -20.09
C TYR A 86 13.37 -21.27 -20.76
N ASP A 87 13.39 -22.33 -19.95
CA ASP A 87 12.93 -23.65 -20.37
C ASP A 87 11.44 -23.81 -20.03
N LEU A 88 10.66 -24.28 -21.00
CA LEU A 88 9.23 -24.55 -20.83
C LEU A 88 8.97 -26.05 -20.71
N TYR A 89 8.18 -26.41 -19.70
CA TYR A 89 7.71 -27.75 -19.43
C TYR A 89 6.18 -27.74 -19.41
N THR A 90 5.53 -28.77 -19.95
CA THR A 90 4.07 -28.93 -19.96
C THR A 90 3.67 -30.29 -19.40
N ASP A 91 2.39 -30.45 -19.10
CA ASP A 91 1.79 -31.73 -18.71
C ASP A 91 2.47 -32.35 -17.48
N CYS A 92 2.91 -31.52 -16.53
CA CYS A 92 3.61 -31.96 -15.33
C CYS A 92 2.68 -32.78 -14.43
N ASP A 93 3.15 -33.98 -14.06
CA ASP A 93 2.39 -35.00 -13.33
C ASP A 93 1.08 -35.44 -14.04
N GLY A 94 1.04 -35.26 -15.38
CA GLY A 94 -0.12 -35.59 -16.20
C GLY A 94 -1.29 -34.61 -16.08
N GLU A 95 -1.07 -33.46 -15.45
CA GLU A 95 -2.06 -32.39 -15.29
C GLU A 95 -1.91 -31.34 -16.40
N ALA A 96 -3.00 -30.67 -16.77
CA ALA A 96 -2.97 -29.64 -17.80
C ALA A 96 -2.39 -28.33 -17.23
N ASN A 97 -1.07 -28.21 -17.25
CA ASN A 97 -0.32 -27.06 -16.75
C ASN A 97 0.90 -26.76 -17.64
N ALA A 98 1.55 -25.63 -17.37
CA ALA A 98 2.83 -25.26 -17.95
C ALA A 98 3.74 -24.67 -16.85
N PHE A 99 4.98 -25.12 -16.79
CA PHE A 99 6.00 -24.65 -15.86
C PHE A 99 7.15 -24.01 -16.64
N ALA A 100 7.47 -22.77 -16.33
CA ALA A 100 8.60 -22.05 -16.92
C ALA A 100 9.71 -21.85 -15.88
N TYR A 101 10.94 -22.13 -16.28
CA TYR A 101 12.15 -21.79 -15.51
C TYR A 101 12.98 -20.78 -16.29
N LEU A 102 12.94 -19.52 -15.88
CA LEU A 102 13.63 -18.39 -16.50
C LEU A 102 14.92 -18.08 -15.76
N VAL A 103 15.97 -17.76 -16.53
CA VAL A 103 17.23 -17.20 -16.04
C VAL A 103 17.60 -16.03 -16.95
N VAL A 104 17.73 -14.84 -16.37
CA VAL A 104 18.20 -13.64 -17.08
C VAL A 104 19.26 -12.90 -16.28
N GLN A 105 20.09 -12.15 -16.98
CA GLN A 105 21.06 -11.23 -16.40
C GLN A 105 20.93 -9.86 -17.07
N SER A 106 21.12 -8.77 -16.32
CA SER A 106 21.23 -7.44 -16.90
C SER A 106 22.47 -7.33 -17.78
N THR A 107 22.40 -6.55 -18.85
CA THR A 107 23.50 -6.37 -19.82
C THR A 107 24.72 -5.66 -19.25
N ASP A 108 24.57 -4.92 -18.14
CA ASP A 108 25.67 -4.37 -17.36
C ASP A 108 26.29 -5.40 -16.37
N LEU A 109 25.77 -6.63 -16.40
CA LEU A 109 26.13 -7.78 -15.57
C LEU A 109 25.82 -7.65 -14.08
N SER A 110 25.26 -6.53 -13.63
CA SER A 110 25.15 -6.19 -12.22
C SER A 110 24.00 -6.91 -11.51
N GLN A 111 23.01 -7.39 -12.26
CA GLN A 111 21.78 -7.98 -11.72
C GLN A 111 21.42 -9.30 -12.41
N ALA A 112 20.78 -10.21 -11.70
CA ALA A 112 20.24 -11.44 -12.26
C ALA A 112 18.90 -11.81 -11.64
N VAL A 113 18.02 -12.39 -12.44
CA VAL A 113 16.71 -12.93 -12.01
C VAL A 113 16.60 -14.38 -12.46
N LEU A 114 16.28 -15.25 -11.51
CA LEU A 114 15.88 -16.62 -11.75
C LEU A 114 14.43 -16.77 -11.31
N LEU A 115 13.58 -17.34 -12.14
CA LEU A 115 12.14 -17.31 -11.92
C LEU A 115 11.51 -18.65 -12.31
N GLU A 116 10.74 -19.20 -11.39
CA GLU A 116 9.92 -20.39 -11.54
C GLU A 116 8.46 -19.94 -11.60
N PHE A 117 7.73 -20.34 -12.63
CA PHE A 117 6.32 -19.96 -12.79
C PHE A 117 5.50 -21.18 -13.20
N LEU A 118 4.47 -21.49 -12.42
CA LEU A 118 3.51 -22.55 -12.74
C LEU A 118 2.17 -21.93 -13.17
N ALA A 119 1.85 -22.10 -14.44
CA ALA A 119 0.56 -21.78 -15.02
C ALA A 119 -0.36 -23.01 -15.00
N VAL A 120 -1.56 -22.88 -14.44
CA VAL A 120 -2.56 -23.97 -14.40
C VAL A 120 -3.83 -23.64 -15.20
N THR A 121 -3.92 -22.41 -15.71
CA THR A 121 -4.98 -21.89 -16.56
C THR A 121 -4.42 -21.09 -17.73
N GLU A 122 -5.24 -20.84 -18.75
CA GLU A 122 -4.88 -19.97 -19.88
C GLU A 122 -4.62 -18.52 -19.45
N ALA A 123 -5.34 -18.04 -18.43
CA ALA A 123 -5.10 -16.73 -17.83
C ALA A 123 -3.73 -16.63 -17.16
N ASP A 124 -3.26 -17.71 -16.51
CA ASP A 124 -1.90 -17.74 -15.94
C ASP A 124 -0.83 -17.67 -17.03
N VAL A 125 -1.09 -18.25 -18.22
CA VAL A 125 -0.18 -18.19 -19.37
C VAL A 125 -0.08 -16.75 -19.90
N GLU A 126 -1.21 -16.04 -20.01
CA GLU A 126 -1.21 -14.61 -20.37
C GLU A 126 -0.46 -13.77 -19.33
N ALA A 127 -0.69 -14.03 -18.04
CA ALA A 127 0.01 -13.36 -16.94
C ALA A 127 1.53 -13.59 -16.97
N PHE A 128 1.99 -14.77 -17.38
CA PHE A 128 3.41 -15.03 -17.57
C PHE A 128 4.03 -14.15 -18.66
N GLY A 129 3.29 -13.87 -19.75
CA GLY A 129 3.73 -12.93 -20.78
C GLY A 129 3.91 -11.51 -20.22
N VAL A 130 2.92 -11.01 -19.49
CA VAL A 130 3.00 -9.70 -18.81
C VAL A 130 4.18 -9.64 -17.85
N LEU A 131 4.39 -10.71 -17.07
CA LEU A 131 5.51 -10.82 -16.14
C LEU A 131 6.85 -10.72 -16.86
N LEU A 132 7.04 -11.47 -17.96
CA LEU A 132 8.25 -11.43 -18.77
C LEU A 132 8.59 -10.01 -19.26
N ASP A 133 7.58 -9.20 -19.59
CA ASP A 133 7.80 -7.86 -20.13
C ASP A 133 7.93 -6.77 -19.04
N SER A 134 7.63 -7.08 -17.77
CA SER A 134 7.47 -6.08 -16.70
C SER A 134 8.41 -6.23 -15.50
N PHE A 135 9.10 -7.35 -15.33
CA PHE A 135 9.96 -7.52 -14.15
C PHE A 135 11.20 -6.62 -14.21
N TYR A 136 11.58 -6.08 -13.06
CA TYR A 136 12.84 -5.36 -12.88
C TYR A 136 13.31 -5.50 -11.44
N ILE A 137 14.61 -5.39 -11.21
CA ILE A 137 15.16 -5.26 -9.86
C ILE A 137 15.38 -3.76 -9.62
N GLY A 138 14.54 -3.17 -8.76
CA GLY A 138 14.75 -1.82 -8.28
C GLY A 138 16.04 -1.71 -7.47
N ASP A 139 16.61 -0.50 -7.39
CA ASP A 139 17.76 -0.24 -6.54
C ASP A 139 17.43 -0.63 -5.10
N VAL A 140 18.00 -1.75 -4.65
CA VAL A 140 17.89 -2.18 -3.27
C VAL A 140 18.61 -1.13 -2.44
N VAL A 141 17.85 -0.31 -1.70
CA VAL A 141 18.39 0.39 -0.54
C VAL A 141 18.92 -0.70 0.38
N ALA A 142 20.22 -0.94 0.31
CA ALA A 142 20.89 -1.91 1.14
C ALA A 142 20.67 -1.53 2.61
N ASP A 143 19.97 -2.41 3.34
CA ASP A 143 20.16 -2.76 4.76
C ASP A 143 18.81 -2.90 5.51
N GLU A 144 18.32 -4.14 5.61
CA GLU A 144 17.46 -4.55 6.72
C GLU A 144 18.27 -4.53 8.04
N SER A 145 18.61 -3.34 8.54
CA SER A 145 18.93 -3.09 9.95
C SER A 145 19.26 -1.62 10.29
N THR A 146 19.34 -0.71 9.31
CA THR A 146 19.56 0.71 9.58
C THR A 146 18.36 1.58 9.20
N THR A 147 17.46 1.72 10.18
CA THR A 147 16.49 2.81 10.36
C THR A 147 15.48 3.07 9.23
N GLU A 148 14.30 2.45 9.33
CA GLU A 148 13.04 2.96 8.74
C GLU A 148 12.74 4.43 9.16
N GLU A 149 13.36 4.91 10.24
CA GLU A 149 13.34 6.32 10.64
C GLU A 149 14.02 7.23 9.59
N ALA A 150 14.94 6.71 8.77
CA ALA A 150 15.61 7.47 7.71
C ALA A 150 14.80 7.55 6.40
N ALA A 151 14.01 6.53 6.05
CA ALA A 151 13.14 6.54 4.86
C ALA A 151 11.90 7.43 5.04
N ALA A 152 11.38 7.54 6.27
CA ALA A 152 10.31 8.51 6.60
C ALA A 152 10.78 9.98 6.50
N ASP A 153 12.09 10.23 6.63
CA ASP A 153 12.71 11.55 6.44
C ASP A 153 13.08 11.80 4.95
N GLU A 154 13.14 10.77 4.11
CA GLU A 154 13.51 10.85 2.68
C GLU A 154 12.33 11.20 1.77
N TYR A 155 11.10 10.86 2.16
CA TYR A 155 9.89 11.16 1.39
C TYR A 155 8.86 11.93 2.23
N MET A 156 8.18 12.87 1.60
CA MET A 156 7.12 13.66 2.24
C MET A 156 5.80 13.51 1.49
N VAL A 157 4.70 13.49 2.26
CA VAL A 157 3.35 13.59 1.70
C VAL A 157 3.12 15.03 1.26
N ILE A 158 2.71 15.20 0.00
CA ILE A 158 2.26 16.47 -0.55
C ILE A 158 0.81 16.36 -1.00
N ASN A 159 0.12 17.48 -0.94
CA ASN A 159 -1.27 17.60 -1.35
C ASN A 159 -1.41 18.84 -2.23
N ASP A 160 -2.38 18.84 -3.15
CA ASP A 160 -2.82 20.10 -3.75
C ASP A 160 -3.60 20.96 -2.74
N ASP A 161 -3.84 22.22 -3.08
CA ASP A 161 -4.54 23.18 -2.21
C ASP A 161 -5.97 22.75 -1.86
N SER A 162 -6.59 21.88 -2.67
CA SER A 162 -7.92 21.31 -2.42
C SER A 162 -7.89 19.97 -1.69
N GLU A 163 -6.70 19.45 -1.36
CA GLU A 163 -6.46 18.15 -0.73
C GLU A 163 -7.03 16.95 -1.53
N THR A 164 -7.29 17.15 -2.82
CA THR A 164 -7.81 16.15 -3.77
C THR A 164 -6.71 15.25 -4.30
N LEU A 165 -5.56 15.82 -4.68
CA LEU A 165 -4.40 15.10 -5.16
C LEU A 165 -3.48 14.86 -3.97
N VAL A 166 -3.22 13.59 -3.66
CA VAL A 166 -2.29 13.19 -2.59
C VAL A 166 -1.23 12.27 -3.16
N VAL A 167 0.03 12.48 -2.79
CA VAL A 167 1.16 11.66 -3.26
C VAL A 167 2.36 11.84 -2.33
N ARG A 168 3.25 10.85 -2.27
CA ARG A 168 4.55 10.95 -1.60
C ARG A 168 5.64 11.21 -2.63
N VAL A 169 6.48 12.20 -2.36
CA VAL A 169 7.62 12.59 -3.21
C VAL A 169 8.88 12.71 -2.37
N PRO A 170 10.08 12.66 -2.97
CA PRO A 170 11.33 12.91 -2.26
C PRO A 170 11.28 14.24 -1.49
N SER A 171 11.82 14.27 -0.27
CA SER A 171 11.73 15.41 0.64
C SER A 171 12.54 16.62 0.17
N ASP A 172 13.46 16.42 -0.79
CA ASP A 172 14.17 17.49 -1.49
C ASP A 172 13.38 18.12 -2.64
N TRP A 173 12.26 17.52 -3.06
CA TRP A 173 11.30 18.11 -4.03
C TRP A 173 10.41 19.15 -3.35
N SER A 174 11.08 20.13 -2.75
CA SER A 174 10.48 21.16 -1.90
C SER A 174 9.87 22.34 -2.66
N ASP A 175 10.13 22.44 -3.98
CA ASP A 175 9.47 23.41 -4.84
C ASP A 175 8.17 22.81 -5.37
N ILE A 176 7.05 23.23 -4.79
CA ILE A 176 5.74 22.63 -4.98
C ILE A 176 4.77 23.72 -5.43
N THR A 177 4.00 23.43 -6.47
CA THR A 177 2.89 24.29 -6.92
C THR A 177 1.64 23.48 -7.13
N SER A 178 0.49 24.06 -6.81
CA SER A 178 -0.81 23.47 -7.07
C SER A 178 -1.75 24.53 -7.65
N GLY A 179 -2.76 24.11 -8.40
CA GLY A 179 -3.75 25.03 -8.96
C GLY A 179 -4.53 24.46 -10.13
N ASP A 180 -5.12 25.36 -10.92
CA ASP A 180 -5.91 25.00 -12.08
C ASP A 180 -5.03 24.35 -13.16
N TRP A 181 -5.47 23.20 -13.66
CA TRP A 181 -4.90 22.61 -14.86
C TRP A 181 -5.55 23.26 -16.09
N GLU A 182 -4.78 24.05 -16.83
CA GLU A 182 -5.24 24.73 -18.04
C GLU A 182 -4.75 24.04 -19.32
N LEU A 183 -5.68 23.78 -20.24
CA LEU A 183 -5.40 23.31 -21.58
C LEU A 183 -6.08 24.25 -22.59
N ASP A 184 -5.32 24.77 -23.56
CA ASP A 184 -5.80 25.73 -24.57
C ASP A 184 -6.52 26.96 -23.99
N GLY A 185 -6.09 27.43 -22.82
CA GLY A 185 -6.68 28.58 -22.13
C GLY A 185 -8.04 28.28 -21.47
N ARG A 186 -8.38 27.01 -21.28
CA ARG A 186 -9.52 26.54 -20.50
C ARG A 186 -9.03 25.74 -19.30
N VAL A 187 -9.58 26.01 -18.13
CA VAL A 187 -9.42 25.14 -16.96
C VAL A 187 -10.12 23.81 -17.24
N VAL A 188 -9.34 22.73 -17.30
CA VAL A 188 -9.81 21.36 -17.55
C VAL A 188 -9.76 20.50 -16.30
N GLY A 189 -9.09 20.93 -15.23
CA GLY A 189 -8.99 20.17 -13.99
C GLY A 189 -8.16 20.90 -12.95
N ILE A 190 -7.59 20.13 -12.03
CA ILE A 190 -6.61 20.60 -11.05
C ILE A 190 -5.29 19.86 -11.25
N GLN A 191 -4.20 20.48 -10.81
CA GLN A 191 -2.87 19.91 -10.87
C GLN A 191 -2.05 20.20 -9.62
N LEU A 192 -1.04 19.37 -9.41
CA LEU A 192 0.01 19.44 -8.42
C LEU A 192 1.32 19.13 -9.13
N GLN A 193 2.33 19.98 -8.95
CA GLN A 193 3.70 19.69 -9.37
C GLN A 193 4.64 19.80 -8.19
N ALA A 194 5.68 18.97 -8.21
CA ALA A 194 6.76 19.01 -7.22
C ALA A 194 8.09 18.72 -7.91
N SER A 195 9.12 19.47 -7.53
CA SER A 195 10.48 19.30 -8.06
C SER A 195 11.50 19.85 -7.07
N THR A 196 12.77 19.56 -7.30
CA THR A 196 13.89 20.28 -6.66
C THR A 196 13.97 21.74 -7.15
N ASP A 197 13.50 22.03 -8.36
CA ASP A 197 13.40 23.36 -8.98
C ASP A 197 12.36 23.32 -10.12
N LEU A 198 11.17 23.89 -9.89
CA LEU A 198 10.08 23.82 -10.86
C LEU A 198 10.35 24.64 -12.12
N GLU A 199 11.11 25.73 -12.05
CA GLU A 199 11.48 26.51 -13.23
C GLU A 199 12.37 25.66 -14.14
N ALA A 200 13.38 25.00 -13.57
CA ALA A 200 14.28 24.12 -14.32
C ALA A 200 13.60 22.85 -14.84
N TYR A 201 12.68 22.25 -14.06
CA TYR A 201 11.88 21.10 -14.48
C TYR A 201 10.96 21.44 -15.67
N ASN A 202 10.29 22.58 -15.64
CA ASN A 202 9.36 22.98 -16.71
C ASN A 202 10.10 23.43 -17.99
N ASP A 203 11.33 23.93 -17.88
CA ASP A 203 12.11 24.43 -19.01
C ASP A 203 13.13 23.42 -19.57
N GLY A 204 13.31 22.25 -18.94
CA GLY A 204 14.40 21.33 -19.29
C GLY A 204 14.22 19.88 -18.84
N TRP A 205 15.22 19.05 -19.16
CA TRP A 205 15.17 17.59 -18.98
C TRP A 205 16.04 17.07 -17.82
N ASP A 206 16.94 17.90 -17.31
CA ASP A 206 17.97 17.50 -16.33
C ASP A 206 17.51 17.60 -14.87
N THR A 207 16.28 18.10 -14.63
CA THR A 207 15.73 18.30 -13.30
C THR A 207 14.61 17.29 -13.03
N PRO A 208 14.67 16.52 -11.93
CA PRO A 208 13.61 15.56 -11.63
C PRO A 208 12.33 16.29 -11.20
N GLY A 209 11.17 15.70 -11.47
CA GLY A 209 9.92 16.30 -11.02
C GLY A 209 8.69 15.47 -11.36
N LEU A 210 7.60 15.82 -10.68
CA LEU A 210 6.26 15.26 -10.82
C LEU A 210 5.33 16.32 -11.39
N PHE A 211 4.53 15.91 -12.36
CA PHE A 211 3.26 16.51 -12.72
C PHE A 211 2.15 15.52 -12.36
N TYR A 212 1.18 15.92 -11.56
CA TYR A 212 0.04 15.11 -11.18
C TYR A 212 -1.24 15.93 -11.36
N ALA A 213 -2.19 15.43 -12.14
CA ALA A 213 -3.42 16.13 -12.44
C ALA A 213 -4.63 15.19 -12.46
N THR A 214 -5.80 15.76 -12.17
CA THR A 214 -7.08 15.08 -12.37
C THR A 214 -8.10 15.97 -13.04
N SER A 215 -9.03 15.34 -13.77
CA SER A 215 -10.08 16.02 -14.51
C SER A 215 -11.30 15.11 -14.70
N SER A 216 -12.49 15.69 -14.66
CA SER A 216 -13.73 15.04 -15.10
C SER A 216 -14.18 15.43 -16.51
N GLU A 217 -13.47 16.36 -17.15
CA GLU A 217 -13.80 16.83 -18.51
C GLU A 217 -13.47 15.77 -19.58
N PHE A 218 -12.60 14.82 -19.26
CA PHE A 218 -12.23 13.70 -20.11
C PHE A 218 -13.08 12.44 -19.88
N ASN A 219 -14.18 12.54 -19.12
CA ASN A 219 -15.08 11.41 -18.86
C ASN A 219 -15.47 10.66 -20.16
N GLY A 220 -15.26 9.35 -20.15
CA GLY A 220 -15.53 8.46 -21.27
C GLY A 220 -14.40 8.35 -22.31
N SER A 221 -13.26 8.99 -22.07
CA SER A 221 -12.02 8.74 -22.83
C SER A 221 -11.30 7.52 -22.26
N GLU A 222 -10.72 6.70 -23.11
CA GLU A 222 -9.89 5.58 -22.66
C GLU A 222 -8.50 6.07 -22.24
N PRO A 223 -7.85 5.48 -21.22
CA PRO A 223 -6.52 5.91 -20.78
C PRO A 223 -5.48 5.90 -21.92
N SER A 224 -5.55 4.92 -22.81
CA SER A 224 -4.68 4.82 -23.98
C SER A 224 -4.88 5.96 -24.98
N GLU A 225 -6.11 6.45 -25.16
CA GLU A 225 -6.40 7.61 -26.01
C GLU A 225 -5.84 8.91 -25.41
N LEU A 226 -5.85 9.04 -24.08
CA LEU A 226 -5.25 10.17 -23.38
C LEU A 226 -3.73 10.19 -23.55
N LEU A 227 -3.08 9.04 -23.43
CA LEU A 227 -1.65 8.92 -23.67
C LEU A 227 -1.26 9.18 -25.13
N ASP A 228 -2.11 8.81 -26.10
CA ASP A 228 -1.85 9.12 -27.51
C ASP A 228 -1.81 10.63 -27.81
N ALA A 229 -2.43 11.45 -26.95
CA ALA A 229 -2.35 12.91 -27.03
C ALA A 229 -1.06 13.49 -26.40
N ILE A 230 -0.32 12.69 -25.65
CA ILE A 230 0.94 13.07 -24.98
C ILE A 230 2.09 12.54 -25.83
N ASP A 231 2.74 13.44 -26.56
CA ASP A 231 3.80 13.08 -27.51
C ASP A 231 5.10 13.81 -27.20
N PHE A 232 6.09 13.05 -26.72
CA PHE A 232 7.45 13.56 -26.51
C PHE A 232 8.42 13.15 -27.63
N SER A 233 7.94 12.58 -28.74
CA SER A 233 8.81 12.00 -29.79
C SER A 233 9.72 12.99 -30.49
N GLU A 234 9.48 14.30 -30.38
CA GLU A 234 10.40 15.32 -30.88
C GLU A 234 11.72 15.37 -30.10
N SER A 235 11.69 15.00 -28.81
CA SER A 235 12.83 15.12 -27.90
C SER A 235 13.21 13.81 -27.19
N CYS A 236 12.34 12.80 -27.19
CA CYS A 236 12.52 11.52 -26.53
C CYS A 236 12.35 10.36 -27.52
N THR A 237 12.84 9.18 -27.13
CA THR A 237 12.56 7.91 -27.80
C THR A 237 11.43 7.20 -27.07
N LYS A 238 10.32 6.88 -27.74
CA LYS A 238 9.27 6.06 -27.13
C LYS A 238 9.80 4.63 -26.94
N SER A 239 9.69 4.12 -25.72
CA SER A 239 10.06 2.76 -25.36
C SER A 239 8.89 1.82 -25.65
N ASP A 240 7.92 1.74 -24.73
CA ASP A 240 6.68 1.01 -24.91
C ASP A 240 5.52 1.61 -24.09
N ARG A 241 4.33 1.04 -24.25
CA ARG A 241 3.16 1.26 -23.41
C ARG A 241 2.91 0.02 -22.56
N PHE A 242 2.71 0.24 -21.27
CA PHE A 242 2.45 -0.81 -20.30
C PHE A 242 1.06 -0.64 -19.71
N GLU A 243 0.41 -1.76 -19.39
CA GLU A 243 -0.84 -1.76 -18.62
C GLU A 243 -0.56 -1.34 -17.16
N TYR A 244 -1.53 -0.68 -16.56
CA TYR A 244 -1.49 -0.30 -15.15
C TYR A 244 -2.79 -0.71 -14.46
N ASP A 245 -2.65 -1.50 -13.41
CA ASP A 245 -3.75 -1.93 -12.54
C ASP A 245 -3.20 -2.13 -11.12
N ASP A 246 -3.65 -1.29 -10.18
CA ASP A 246 -3.35 -1.44 -8.75
C ASP A 246 -4.60 -1.83 -7.92
N GLY A 247 -5.69 -2.21 -8.60
CA GLY A 247 -7.00 -2.50 -8.01
C GLY A 247 -7.86 -1.26 -7.73
N ILE A 248 -7.28 -0.06 -7.70
CA ILE A 248 -7.96 1.21 -7.44
C ILE A 248 -8.05 2.04 -8.73
N PHE A 249 -7.03 1.97 -9.56
CA PHE A 249 -6.87 2.71 -10.78
C PHE A 249 -6.54 1.74 -11.92
N LEU A 250 -7.28 1.87 -13.02
CA LEU A 250 -7.05 1.12 -14.24
C LEU A 250 -6.55 2.06 -15.32
N GLY A 251 -5.47 1.69 -16.00
CA GLY A 251 -4.76 2.62 -16.86
C GLY A 251 -3.70 1.99 -17.71
N HIS A 252 -2.89 2.87 -18.28
CA HIS A 252 -1.67 2.53 -18.98
C HIS A 252 -0.62 3.61 -18.67
N TYR A 253 0.66 3.29 -18.82
CA TYR A 253 1.70 4.31 -18.87
C TYR A 253 2.59 4.15 -20.08
N ASP A 254 3.03 5.27 -20.64
CA ASP A 254 4.06 5.32 -21.69
C ASP A 254 5.41 5.62 -21.05
N LEU A 255 6.44 4.85 -21.41
CA LEU A 255 7.84 5.14 -21.07
C LEU A 255 8.52 5.83 -22.26
N TRP A 256 9.10 6.99 -21.98
CA TRP A 256 9.89 7.78 -22.90
C TRP A 256 11.32 7.87 -22.40
N GLU A 257 12.28 7.54 -23.25
CA GLU A 257 13.69 7.42 -22.89
C GLU A 257 14.55 8.44 -23.63
N LYS A 258 15.72 8.76 -23.05
CA LYS A 258 16.76 9.60 -23.67
C LYS A 258 16.24 10.98 -24.09
N CYS A 259 15.39 11.56 -23.25
CA CYS A 259 14.76 12.84 -23.49
C CYS A 259 15.80 13.97 -23.56
N GLY A 260 15.65 14.90 -24.50
CA GLY A 260 16.55 16.05 -24.64
C GLY A 260 17.98 15.70 -25.06
N GLY A 261 18.25 14.45 -25.47
CA GLY A 261 19.60 13.96 -25.74
C GLY A 261 20.43 13.66 -24.49
N THR A 262 19.76 13.50 -23.34
CA THR A 262 20.34 13.08 -22.05
C THR A 262 19.99 11.62 -21.78
N GLU A 263 20.24 11.12 -20.56
CA GLU A 263 19.73 9.82 -20.09
C GLU A 263 18.38 9.95 -19.37
N THR A 264 17.71 11.10 -19.49
CA THR A 264 16.44 11.38 -18.83
C THR A 264 15.35 10.48 -19.39
N ASN A 265 14.64 9.82 -18.49
CA ASN A 265 13.43 9.06 -18.77
C ASN A 265 12.20 9.81 -18.25
N ILE A 266 11.07 9.66 -18.93
CA ILE A 266 9.77 10.15 -18.50
C ILE A 266 8.79 8.99 -18.52
N VAL A 267 8.11 8.80 -17.40
CA VAL A 267 6.94 7.92 -17.33
C VAL A 267 5.70 8.79 -17.28
N PHE A 268 4.76 8.54 -18.17
CA PHE A 268 3.47 9.23 -18.17
C PHE A 268 2.35 8.21 -18.05
N LEU A 269 1.68 8.21 -16.90
CA LEU A 269 0.53 7.38 -16.56
C LEU A 269 -0.76 8.13 -16.90
N ALA A 270 -1.68 7.43 -17.56
CA ALA A 270 -3.08 7.79 -17.61
C ALA A 270 -3.88 6.67 -16.93
N ALA A 271 -4.70 7.01 -15.96
CA ALA A 271 -5.50 6.02 -15.23
C ALA A 271 -6.88 6.56 -14.85
N ILE A 272 -7.79 5.64 -14.56
CA ILE A 272 -9.17 5.93 -14.18
C ILE A 272 -9.45 5.23 -12.84
N PRO A 273 -10.00 5.93 -11.84
CA PRO A 273 -10.43 5.30 -10.58
C PRO A 273 -11.57 4.32 -10.85
N THR A 274 -11.46 3.08 -10.36
CA THR A 274 -12.45 2.00 -10.55
C THR A 274 -13.81 2.37 -9.97
N GLU A 275 -13.83 3.02 -8.81
CA GLU A 275 -15.04 3.46 -8.11
C GLU A 275 -15.60 4.79 -8.65
N GLN A 276 -14.79 5.59 -9.35
CA GLN A 276 -15.17 6.91 -9.87
C GLN A 276 -14.71 7.12 -11.33
N PRO A 277 -15.26 6.36 -12.29
CA PRO A 277 -14.77 6.34 -13.66
C PRO A 277 -15.03 7.62 -14.46
N SER A 278 -15.72 8.60 -13.87
CA SER A 278 -15.93 9.93 -14.44
C SER A 278 -14.70 10.83 -14.36
N TYR A 279 -13.68 10.45 -13.59
CA TYR A 279 -12.43 11.17 -13.46
C TYR A 279 -11.30 10.42 -14.13
N VAL A 280 -10.29 11.17 -14.57
CA VAL A 280 -9.03 10.64 -15.05
C VAL A 280 -7.90 11.19 -14.18
N VAL A 281 -6.86 10.38 -14.01
CA VAL A 281 -5.56 10.74 -13.47
C VAL A 281 -4.58 10.84 -14.63
N LEU A 282 -3.82 11.93 -14.67
CA LEU A 282 -2.62 12.04 -15.46
C LEU A 282 -1.44 12.27 -14.52
N LEU A 283 -0.41 11.45 -14.62
CA LEU A 283 0.76 11.51 -13.75
C LEU A 283 2.03 11.36 -14.59
N GLY A 284 2.84 12.40 -14.64
CA GLY A 284 4.10 12.46 -15.37
C GLY A 284 5.28 12.59 -14.42
N VAL A 285 6.25 11.67 -14.49
CA VAL A 285 7.47 11.70 -13.67
C VAL A 285 8.67 11.81 -14.58
N GLN A 286 9.46 12.88 -14.42
CA GLN A 286 10.75 13.07 -15.11
C GLN A 286 11.89 12.60 -14.20
N MET A 287 12.72 11.72 -14.74
CA MET A 287 13.79 11.03 -14.05
C MET A 287 15.10 11.19 -14.83
N PRO A 288 15.97 12.15 -14.46
CA PRO A 288 17.22 12.40 -15.15
C PRO A 288 18.25 11.26 -15.05
N SER A 289 18.05 10.32 -14.13
CA SER A 289 18.93 9.16 -13.97
C SER A 289 18.16 7.85 -13.87
N ALA A 290 18.78 6.76 -14.35
CA ALA A 290 18.21 5.43 -14.27
C ALA A 290 18.11 4.86 -12.82
N GLY A 291 18.63 5.55 -11.81
CA GLY A 291 18.45 5.18 -10.40
C GLY A 291 17.17 5.74 -9.76
N ASP A 292 16.43 6.60 -10.48
CA ASP A 292 15.27 7.30 -9.93
C ASP A 292 13.96 6.47 -9.97
N PHE A 293 14.01 5.19 -10.37
CA PHE A 293 12.81 4.34 -10.39
C PHE A 293 12.27 3.96 -9.02
N ALA A 294 13.09 4.03 -7.96
CA ALA A 294 12.59 3.94 -6.58
C ALA A 294 11.62 5.09 -6.27
N VAL A 295 11.87 6.29 -6.83
CA VAL A 295 10.97 7.43 -6.73
C VAL A 295 9.67 7.16 -7.50
N LEU A 296 9.77 6.60 -8.70
CA LEU A 296 8.58 6.22 -9.48
C LEU A 296 7.72 5.20 -8.73
N ASP A 297 8.33 4.16 -8.16
CA ASP A 297 7.64 3.13 -7.40
C ASP A 297 6.94 3.71 -6.16
N GLU A 298 7.60 4.58 -5.40
CA GLU A 298 6.99 5.27 -4.26
C GLU A 298 5.83 6.19 -4.70
N ILE A 299 5.98 6.92 -5.81
CA ILE A 299 4.91 7.74 -6.39
C ILE A 299 3.72 6.85 -6.79
N PHE A 300 3.96 5.74 -7.50
CA PHE A 300 2.92 4.81 -7.94
C PHE A 300 2.21 4.13 -6.76
N LYS A 301 2.93 3.84 -5.67
CA LYS A 301 2.35 3.28 -4.43
C LYS A 301 1.56 4.29 -3.61
N SER A 302 1.82 5.58 -3.77
CA SER A 302 1.31 6.62 -2.87
C SER A 302 0.30 7.57 -3.50
N PHE A 303 0.28 7.72 -4.83
CA PHE A 303 -0.68 8.63 -5.46
C PHE A 303 -2.11 8.17 -5.17
N ASN A 304 -2.96 9.15 -4.90
CA ASN A 304 -4.36 8.92 -4.62
C ASN A 304 -5.19 10.15 -5.01
N LEU A 305 -6.46 9.91 -5.30
CA LEU A 305 -7.46 10.94 -5.50
C LEU A 305 -8.47 10.93 -4.34
N ASN A 306 -8.42 11.97 -3.53
CA ASN A 306 -9.44 12.32 -2.56
C ASN A 306 -10.56 13.12 -3.25
N LEU A 307 -11.23 12.53 -4.23
CA LEU A 307 -12.34 13.17 -4.92
C LEU A 307 -13.49 13.41 -3.94
N ALA A 308 -13.68 14.66 -3.54
CA ALA A 308 -14.89 15.07 -2.84
C ALA A 308 -16.09 14.82 -3.77
N PRO A 309 -17.07 13.99 -3.38
CA PRO A 309 -18.21 13.73 -4.25
C PRO A 309 -19.03 15.02 -4.37
N ASP A 310 -19.19 15.44 -5.62
CA ASP A 310 -20.24 16.35 -6.07
C ASP A 310 -20.37 17.65 -5.26
N GLY A 311 -19.24 18.28 -4.90
CA GLY A 311 -19.23 19.58 -4.23
C GLY A 311 -19.92 19.64 -2.86
N LEU A 312 -20.47 18.53 -2.35
CA LEU A 312 -21.00 18.34 -0.99
C LEU A 312 -21.22 16.82 -0.74
N GLY A 313 -20.19 16.08 -0.33
CA GLY A 313 -20.35 14.93 0.59
C GLY A 313 -19.62 13.62 0.24
N ASN A 314 -18.98 13.03 1.26
CA ASN A 314 -18.42 11.66 1.39
C ASN A 314 -17.06 11.34 0.75
N ILE A 315 -16.01 11.92 1.36
CA ILE A 315 -14.69 11.30 1.55
C ILE A 315 -14.78 9.77 1.66
N THR A 316 -13.98 9.02 0.89
CA THR A 316 -13.57 7.67 1.28
C THR A 316 -12.28 7.84 2.06
N PRO A 317 -12.34 8.06 3.39
CA PRO A 317 -11.16 8.43 4.13
C PRO A 317 -10.18 7.25 4.20
N THR A 318 -8.90 7.58 4.28
CA THR A 318 -7.84 6.60 4.47
C THR A 318 -7.29 6.64 5.88
N ALA A 319 -6.73 5.52 6.33
CA ALA A 319 -5.99 5.41 7.58
C ALA A 319 -4.62 4.79 7.28
N GLU A 320 -3.54 5.49 7.65
CA GLU A 320 -2.17 5.00 7.52
C GLU A 320 -1.80 4.17 8.75
N VAL A 321 -1.24 2.99 8.60
CA VAL A 321 -0.77 2.19 9.74
C VAL A 321 0.51 2.78 10.33
N VAL A 322 0.59 3.01 11.64
CA VAL A 322 1.77 3.61 12.30
C VAL A 322 2.57 2.65 13.18
N VAL A 323 2.24 1.36 13.15
CA VAL A 323 2.94 0.28 13.87
C VAL A 323 3.43 -0.80 12.93
N ASP A 324 4.51 -1.47 13.31
CA ASP A 324 5.22 -2.43 12.46
C ASP A 324 4.31 -3.60 12.01
N ALA A 325 3.34 -3.99 12.84
CA ALA A 325 2.31 -4.95 12.46
C ALA A 325 0.99 -4.70 13.19
N LEU A 326 -0.11 -4.66 12.43
CA LEU A 326 -1.47 -4.51 12.92
C LEU A 326 -2.35 -5.65 12.42
N ASN A 327 -3.16 -6.24 13.31
CA ASN A 327 -4.03 -7.35 12.96
C ASN A 327 -5.32 -6.86 12.30
N VAL A 328 -5.65 -7.41 11.13
CA VAL A 328 -6.97 -7.26 10.50
C VAL A 328 -7.88 -8.38 11.00
N ARG A 329 -9.08 -8.03 11.47
CA ARG A 329 -10.00 -8.97 12.13
C ARG A 329 -11.34 -9.08 11.42
N SER A 330 -12.03 -10.20 11.63
CA SER A 330 -13.37 -10.43 11.07
C SER A 330 -14.48 -9.57 11.69
N GLY A 331 -14.19 -8.84 12.78
CA GLY A 331 -15.12 -7.92 13.44
C GLY A 331 -14.40 -6.96 14.39
N PRO A 332 -15.09 -5.90 14.86
CA PRO A 332 -14.52 -4.85 15.69
C PRO A 332 -14.34 -5.32 17.14
N GLY A 333 -13.26 -6.05 17.38
CA GLY A 333 -12.92 -6.58 18.70
C GLY A 333 -11.81 -7.61 18.66
N THR A 334 -11.06 -7.73 19.76
CA THR A 334 -9.99 -8.73 19.89
C THR A 334 -10.51 -10.17 20.03
N ASN A 335 -11.80 -10.35 20.29
CA ASN A 335 -12.51 -11.63 20.34
C ASN A 335 -12.91 -12.17 18.94
N TYR A 336 -12.75 -11.38 17.88
CA TYR A 336 -12.94 -11.81 16.50
C TYR A 336 -11.65 -12.44 15.96
N SER A 337 -11.79 -13.41 15.04
CA SER A 337 -10.66 -14.07 14.41
C SER A 337 -9.82 -13.07 13.60
N ARG A 338 -8.50 -13.26 13.62
CA ARG A 338 -7.60 -12.59 12.69
C ARG A 338 -7.87 -13.13 11.28
N VAL A 339 -8.08 -12.23 10.33
CA VAL A 339 -8.26 -12.56 8.89
C VAL A 339 -7.06 -12.13 8.06
N GLY A 340 -6.18 -11.28 8.62
CA GLY A 340 -4.89 -10.93 8.01
C GLY A 340 -4.08 -10.00 8.90
N GLY A 341 -3.06 -9.36 8.32
CA GLY A 341 -2.30 -8.30 8.97
C GLY A 341 -1.89 -7.24 7.97
N VAL A 342 -1.66 -6.04 8.47
CA VAL A 342 -1.19 -4.86 7.73
C VAL A 342 0.02 -4.28 8.44
N SER A 343 0.92 -3.67 7.67
CA SER A 343 2.23 -3.20 8.14
C SER A 343 2.28 -1.68 8.19
N ARG A 344 3.25 -1.12 8.92
CA ARG A 344 3.49 0.34 9.00
C ARG A 344 3.56 0.97 7.60
N GLY A 345 2.99 2.15 7.43
CA GLY A 345 2.95 2.91 6.17
C GLY A 345 1.83 2.46 5.22
N GLU A 346 1.20 1.30 5.45
CA GLU A 346 0.12 0.83 4.62
C GLU A 346 -1.10 1.76 4.70
N GLN A 347 -1.61 2.17 3.54
CA GLN A 347 -2.81 2.99 3.42
C GLN A 347 -4.05 2.10 3.34
N LEU A 348 -4.95 2.27 4.30
CA LEU A 348 -6.17 1.50 4.43
C LEU A 348 -7.37 2.34 4.00
N ILE A 349 -8.15 1.86 3.03
CA ILE A 349 -9.41 2.48 2.66
C ILE A 349 -10.40 2.23 3.79
N VAL A 350 -10.94 3.27 4.43
CA VAL A 350 -11.91 3.10 5.52
C VAL A 350 -13.33 3.09 4.93
N LEU A 351 -13.91 1.90 4.92
CA LEU A 351 -15.26 1.61 4.41
C LEU A 351 -16.36 1.95 5.43
N GLY A 352 -16.00 2.07 6.70
CA GLY A 352 -16.95 2.37 7.76
C GLY A 352 -16.33 2.34 9.16
N GLU A 353 -17.11 2.75 10.15
CA GLU A 353 -16.68 2.83 11.54
C GLU A 353 -17.57 1.99 12.47
N TYR A 354 -17.00 1.61 13.62
CA TYR A 354 -17.78 1.12 14.74
C TYR A 354 -17.30 1.72 16.06
N ASN A 355 -18.26 2.15 16.88
CA ASN A 355 -18.05 2.79 18.18
C ASN A 355 -17.20 4.07 18.09
N ASN A 356 -17.60 5.04 17.27
CA ASN A 356 -16.91 6.32 17.07
C ASN A 356 -15.45 6.11 16.63
N CYS A 357 -15.25 5.32 15.58
CA CYS A 357 -13.94 4.99 15.01
C CYS A 357 -12.98 4.28 15.97
N ALA A 358 -13.47 3.70 17.07
CA ALA A 358 -12.67 2.77 17.88
C ALA A 358 -12.18 1.59 17.03
N TRP A 359 -13.01 1.20 16.06
CA TRP A 359 -12.68 0.25 15.01
C TRP A 359 -13.02 0.83 13.65
N LEU A 360 -12.10 0.65 12.71
CA LEU A 360 -12.29 1.01 11.31
C LEU A 360 -12.51 -0.28 10.52
N ASN A 361 -13.61 -0.33 9.78
CA ASN A 361 -13.77 -1.32 8.74
C ASN A 361 -12.97 -0.84 7.54
N VAL A 362 -11.98 -1.63 7.16
CA VAL A 362 -10.96 -1.23 6.20
C VAL A 362 -10.84 -2.24 5.07
N GLN A 363 -10.37 -1.76 3.94
CA GLN A 363 -9.92 -2.55 2.82
C GLN A 363 -8.46 -2.21 2.52
N THR A 364 -7.62 -3.24 2.46
CA THR A 364 -6.24 -3.11 1.95
C THR A 364 -6.25 -3.03 0.44
N ARG A 365 -5.16 -2.55 -0.17
CA ARG A 365 -4.98 -2.63 -1.63
C ARG A 365 -5.05 -4.05 -2.20
N GLY A 366 -4.59 -5.06 -1.45
CA GLY A 366 -4.73 -6.49 -1.80
C GLY A 366 -6.12 -7.09 -1.56
N GLU A 367 -7.18 -6.29 -1.62
CA GLU A 367 -8.59 -6.66 -1.45
C GLU A 367 -9.01 -7.27 -0.09
N LEU A 368 -8.10 -7.38 0.90
CA LEU A 368 -8.45 -7.86 2.23
C LEU A 368 -9.37 -6.86 2.95
N VAL A 369 -10.62 -7.26 3.18
CA VAL A 369 -11.60 -6.49 3.97
C VAL A 369 -11.67 -7.03 5.41
N GLY A 370 -11.58 -6.12 6.38
CA GLY A 370 -11.75 -6.47 7.78
C GLY A 370 -11.72 -5.28 8.72
N TRP A 371 -11.42 -5.52 9.99
CA TRP A 371 -11.48 -4.51 11.04
C TRP A 371 -10.12 -4.32 11.69
N VAL A 372 -9.69 -3.07 11.80
CA VAL A 372 -8.48 -2.65 12.53
C VAL A 372 -8.85 -1.68 13.64
N SER A 373 -7.95 -1.51 14.61
CA SER A 373 -8.16 -0.48 15.64
C SER A 373 -7.94 0.90 15.05
N GLY A 374 -8.89 1.82 15.25
CA GLY A 374 -8.75 3.22 14.83
C GLY A 374 -8.00 4.12 15.82
N SER A 375 -7.32 3.53 16.81
CA SER A 375 -6.49 4.28 17.76
C SER A 375 -5.30 4.91 17.05
N SER A 376 -4.95 6.15 17.40
CA SER A 376 -3.74 6.84 16.91
C SER A 376 -2.43 6.11 17.24
N GLN A 377 -2.48 5.13 18.15
CA GLN A 377 -1.35 4.24 18.44
C GLN A 377 -1.12 3.19 17.35
N PHE A 378 -2.10 2.96 16.46
CA PHE A 378 -2.06 1.91 15.45
C PHE A 378 -2.27 2.46 14.04
N VAL A 379 -3.06 3.54 13.89
CA VAL A 379 -3.28 4.21 12.62
C VAL A 379 -3.28 5.74 12.75
N ASN A 380 -2.76 6.44 11.75
CA ASN A 380 -2.99 7.87 11.54
C ASN A 380 -4.23 8.03 10.66
N PHE A 381 -5.32 8.53 11.24
CA PHE A 381 -6.62 8.69 10.60
C PHE A 381 -7.07 10.14 10.80
N ALA A 382 -7.01 10.94 9.72
CA ALA A 382 -7.20 12.39 9.77
C ALA A 382 -8.62 12.85 9.38
N ALA A 383 -9.55 11.91 9.15
CA ALA A 383 -10.91 12.23 8.75
C ALA A 383 -11.86 12.44 9.94
N ASN A 384 -12.91 13.24 9.72
CA ASN A 384 -13.97 13.44 10.70
C ASN A 384 -14.74 12.15 10.92
N CYS A 385 -14.56 11.51 12.08
CA CYS A 385 -15.20 10.25 12.40
C CYS A 385 -16.74 10.29 12.28
N ALA A 386 -17.35 11.44 12.59
CA ALA A 386 -18.81 11.61 12.52
C ALA A 386 -19.38 11.54 11.10
N GLU A 387 -18.52 11.64 10.09
CA GLU A 387 -18.89 11.58 8.67
C GLU A 387 -18.74 10.16 8.10
N ILE A 388 -18.22 9.21 8.89
CA ILE A 388 -17.94 7.85 8.44
C ILE A 388 -19.17 6.97 8.70
N PRO A 389 -19.63 6.16 7.72
CA PRO A 389 -20.80 5.33 7.91
C PRO A 389 -20.56 4.28 9.00
N THR A 390 -21.47 4.23 10.00
CA THR A 390 -21.48 3.17 11.02
C THR A 390 -21.80 1.82 10.38
N VAL A 391 -20.93 0.83 10.53
CA VAL A 391 -21.14 -0.53 10.02
C VAL A 391 -21.55 -1.46 11.17
N GLU A 392 -22.68 -2.15 11.01
CA GLU A 392 -23.13 -3.15 12.00
C GLU A 392 -22.22 -4.38 11.93
N PRO A 393 -21.56 -4.78 13.02
CA PRO A 393 -20.59 -5.85 12.97
C PRO A 393 -21.24 -7.23 12.85
N PRO A 394 -20.53 -8.21 12.25
CA PRO A 394 -20.98 -9.59 12.24
C PRO A 394 -21.14 -10.12 13.66
N ALA A 395 -22.09 -11.04 13.87
CA ALA A 395 -22.38 -11.59 15.19
C ALA A 395 -21.10 -12.23 15.78
N PRO A 396 -20.73 -11.90 17.04
CA PRO A 396 -19.52 -12.45 17.65
C PRO A 396 -19.61 -13.97 17.76
N PRO A 397 -18.49 -14.70 17.60
CA PRO A 397 -18.49 -16.15 17.68
C PRO A 397 -19.10 -16.62 19.00
N GLN A 398 -20.16 -17.41 18.92
CA GLN A 398 -20.79 -18.00 20.10
C GLN A 398 -19.85 -19.03 20.71
N ASN A 399 -19.39 -18.74 21.93
CA ASN A 399 -18.70 -19.73 22.76
C ASN A 399 -19.59 -20.96 22.94
N SER A 400 -19.33 -22.00 22.15
CA SER A 400 -19.96 -23.30 22.28
C SER A 400 -19.39 -23.99 23.51
N GLY A 401 -20.07 -23.84 24.65
CA GLY A 401 -19.69 -24.50 25.90
C GLY A 401 -20.01 -25.99 25.90
N SER A 402 -19.15 -26.81 26.53
CA SER A 402 -19.47 -27.63 27.72
C SER A 402 -18.48 -28.77 27.92
N GLY A 403 -17.79 -28.78 29.07
CA GLY A 403 -16.97 -29.91 29.53
C GLY A 403 -16.56 -29.73 30.99
N ALA A 404 -17.52 -29.84 31.91
CA ALA A 404 -17.31 -29.71 33.35
C ALA A 404 -16.31 -30.75 33.89
N ARG A 405 -15.25 -30.27 34.58
CA ARG A 405 -14.68 -30.96 35.75
C ARG A 405 -14.12 -29.93 36.75
N SER A 406 -14.67 -30.05 37.96
CA SER A 406 -14.40 -29.27 39.17
C SER A 406 -12.93 -29.26 39.60
N GLY A 407 -12.40 -28.06 39.86
CA GLY A 407 -11.19 -27.80 40.65
C GLY A 407 -10.99 -26.28 40.76
N GLY A 408 -11.28 -25.69 41.92
CA GLY A 408 -11.53 -24.26 42.05
C GLY A 408 -10.34 -23.30 42.07
N SER A 409 -10.70 -22.05 41.80
CA SER A 409 -10.16 -20.76 42.25
C SER A 409 -9.15 -20.00 41.37
N GLY A 410 -9.64 -18.91 40.76
CA GLY A 410 -8.85 -17.72 40.41
C GLY A 410 -9.01 -17.21 38.97
N ALA A 411 -10.06 -16.42 38.69
CA ALA A 411 -10.17 -15.65 37.45
C ALA A 411 -9.30 -14.37 37.54
N VAL A 412 -8.50 -14.08 36.52
CA VAL A 412 -7.88 -12.77 36.33
C VAL A 412 -8.46 -12.16 35.06
N GLY A 413 -9.32 -11.17 35.24
CA GLY A 413 -9.81 -10.27 34.20
C GLY A 413 -8.86 -9.09 34.03
N GLY A 414 -8.57 -8.73 32.78
CA GLY A 414 -7.85 -7.50 32.45
C GLY A 414 -8.78 -6.28 32.42
N LYS A 415 -8.29 -5.12 32.85
CA LYS A 415 -8.96 -3.82 32.68
C LYS A 415 -8.72 -3.27 31.27
N GLY A 416 -9.55 -2.32 30.83
CA GLY A 416 -9.29 -1.49 29.65
C GLY A 416 -8.90 -0.07 30.08
N CYS A 417 -7.91 0.53 29.43
CA CYS A 417 -7.27 1.79 29.78
C CYS A 417 -7.47 2.87 28.70
N TYR A 418 -7.71 4.10 29.13
CA TYR A 418 -7.97 5.27 28.30
C TYR A 418 -7.03 6.40 28.75
N LEU A 419 -6.32 7.03 27.82
CA LEU A 419 -5.42 8.16 28.02
C LEU A 419 -6.14 9.42 27.54
N PHE A 420 -6.63 10.23 28.46
CA PHE A 420 -7.38 11.45 28.16
C PHE A 420 -6.41 12.59 27.93
N GLN A 421 -6.42 13.19 26.73
CA GLN A 421 -5.54 14.31 26.34
C GLN A 421 -6.39 15.57 26.18
N ASN A 422 -6.06 16.59 26.97
CA ASN A 422 -6.81 17.85 26.97
C ASN A 422 -6.14 18.89 26.08
N GLU A 423 -6.78 19.24 24.96
CA GLU A 423 -6.30 20.26 24.02
C GLU A 423 -7.22 21.48 23.95
N LEU A 424 -8.21 21.57 24.85
CA LEU A 424 -9.13 22.71 24.92
C LEU A 424 -8.50 23.94 25.58
N GLY A 425 -7.39 23.77 26.31
CA GLY A 425 -6.70 24.79 27.08
C GLY A 425 -7.03 24.84 28.59
N PRO A 426 -8.30 24.95 29.06
CA PRO A 426 -8.59 24.95 30.50
C PRO A 426 -8.61 23.53 31.09
N GLU A 427 -8.43 23.42 32.41
CA GLU A 427 -8.56 22.13 33.12
C GLU A 427 -9.97 21.54 32.95
N LEU A 428 -10.05 20.25 32.63
CA LEU A 428 -11.30 19.54 32.45
C LEU A 428 -11.64 18.69 33.68
N THR A 429 -12.94 18.54 33.96
CA THR A 429 -13.42 17.56 34.94
C THR A 429 -14.23 16.49 34.22
N ILE A 430 -13.83 15.24 34.35
CA ILE A 430 -14.46 14.11 33.66
C ILE A 430 -15.03 13.15 34.70
N THR A 431 -16.30 12.78 34.55
CA THR A 431 -17.00 11.83 35.42
C THR A 431 -17.52 10.65 34.60
N TYR A 432 -17.05 9.45 34.89
CA TYR A 432 -17.55 8.20 34.31
C TYR A 432 -18.50 7.50 35.28
N THR A 433 -19.60 6.94 34.77
CA THR A 433 -20.57 6.15 35.52
C THR A 433 -20.84 4.83 34.81
N ARG A 434 -20.61 3.71 35.49
CA ARG A 434 -20.89 2.36 34.96
C ARG A 434 -22.39 2.10 34.98
N ARG A 435 -22.92 1.65 33.85
CA ARG A 435 -24.33 1.30 33.71
C ARG A 435 -24.64 0.03 34.48
N GLY A 436 -25.71 0.09 35.29
CA GLY A 436 -26.31 -1.08 35.94
C GLY A 436 -25.94 -1.27 37.40
N ASP A 437 -24.88 -0.63 37.91
CA ASP A 437 -24.47 -0.81 39.33
C ASP A 437 -24.10 0.49 40.07
N GLY A 438 -24.21 1.65 39.40
CA GLY A 438 -24.06 2.96 40.02
C GLY A 438 -22.62 3.29 40.43
N TRP A 439 -21.64 2.51 39.98
CA TRP A 439 -20.23 2.87 40.16
C TRP A 439 -19.91 4.13 39.35
N ASN A 440 -19.18 5.08 39.93
CA ASN A 440 -18.65 6.21 39.20
C ASN A 440 -17.23 6.59 39.66
N VAL A 441 -16.52 7.32 38.81
CA VAL A 441 -15.24 7.96 39.12
C VAL A 441 -15.19 9.32 38.47
N THR A 442 -14.66 10.30 39.21
CA THR A 442 -14.40 11.66 38.70
C THR A 442 -12.90 11.94 38.81
N PHE A 443 -12.33 12.47 37.74
CA PHE A 443 -10.93 12.87 37.68
C PHE A 443 -10.79 14.16 36.86
N LYS A 444 -9.61 14.79 36.95
CA LYS A 444 -9.30 16.04 36.26
C LYS A 444 -8.20 15.81 35.24
N VAL A 445 -8.28 16.49 34.10
CA VAL A 445 -7.23 16.49 33.08
C VAL A 445 -6.66 17.91 32.99
N PRO A 446 -5.36 18.12 33.28
CA PRO A 446 -4.78 19.45 33.29
C PRO A 446 -4.76 20.07 31.89
N PRO A 447 -4.64 21.41 31.77
CA PRO A 447 -4.34 22.10 30.51
C PRO A 447 -3.21 21.43 29.73
N ASP A 448 -3.42 21.18 28.44
CA ASP A 448 -2.40 20.65 27.51
C ASP A 448 -1.70 19.38 28.04
N GLY A 449 -2.43 18.57 28.81
CA GLY A 449 -1.86 17.43 29.52
C GLY A 449 -2.75 16.20 29.46
N GLU A 450 -2.21 15.09 29.96
CA GLU A 450 -2.80 13.77 29.81
C GLU A 450 -3.05 13.05 31.14
N VAL A 451 -4.10 12.25 31.20
CA VAL A 451 -4.40 11.39 32.36
C VAL A 451 -4.85 10.01 31.89
N ARG A 452 -4.19 8.96 32.37
CA ARG A 452 -4.58 7.57 32.11
C ARG A 452 -5.55 7.03 33.16
N GLN A 453 -6.67 6.46 32.74
CA GLN A 453 -7.63 5.75 33.60
C GLN A 453 -7.94 4.36 33.07
N CYS A 454 -8.03 3.38 33.97
CA CYS A 454 -8.35 2.01 33.61
C CYS A 454 -9.63 1.53 34.29
N PHE A 455 -10.56 1.01 33.50
CA PHE A 455 -11.89 0.60 33.91
C PHE A 455 -12.06 -0.92 33.78
N ASP A 456 -12.99 -1.48 34.55
CA ASP A 456 -13.41 -2.86 34.31
C ASP A 456 -14.20 -2.93 32.99
N PRO A 457 -14.19 -4.06 32.29
CA PRO A 457 -15.00 -4.21 31.09
C PRO A 457 -16.50 -3.98 31.38
N GLY A 458 -17.16 -3.17 30.58
CA GLY A 458 -18.57 -2.82 30.77
C GLY A 458 -19.00 -1.55 30.01
N ASN A 459 -20.28 -1.21 30.13
CA ASN A 459 -20.85 -0.02 29.50
C ASN A 459 -20.87 1.15 30.49
N TYR A 460 -20.47 2.31 30.02
CA TYR A 460 -20.31 3.53 30.79
C TYR A 460 -21.02 4.70 30.11
N THR A 461 -21.45 5.66 30.92
CA THR A 461 -21.74 7.03 30.49
C THR A 461 -20.69 7.94 31.06
N TYR A 462 -20.32 9.00 30.35
CA TYR A 462 -19.42 10.01 30.88
C TYR A 462 -19.99 11.41 30.73
N THR A 463 -19.58 12.30 31.63
CA THR A 463 -19.80 13.73 31.57
C THR A 463 -18.44 14.41 31.57
N LEU A 464 -18.22 15.29 30.60
CA LEU A 464 -17.04 16.12 30.50
C LEU A 464 -17.47 17.56 30.73
N ASP A 465 -16.97 18.15 31.81
CA ASP A 465 -17.25 19.53 32.21
C ASP A 465 -16.03 20.40 31.89
N ALA A 466 -16.19 21.35 30.97
CA ALA A 466 -15.18 22.34 30.62
C ALA A 466 -15.62 23.76 31.04
N PRO A 467 -14.71 24.61 31.54
CA PRO A 467 -15.01 26.01 31.83
C PRO A 467 -15.46 26.79 30.56
N PRO A 468 -16.22 27.90 30.70
CA PRO A 468 -16.58 28.75 29.58
C PRO A 468 -15.34 29.17 28.76
N PRO A 469 -15.41 29.15 27.41
CA PRO A 469 -16.62 29.12 26.58
C PRO A 469 -17.20 27.72 26.25
N TRP A 470 -16.53 26.63 26.62
CA TRP A 470 -16.79 25.28 26.07
C TRP A 470 -18.04 24.57 26.62
N GLY A 471 -18.34 24.68 27.91
CA GLY A 471 -19.53 24.05 28.52
C GLY A 471 -19.37 22.56 28.84
N SER A 472 -20.48 21.86 29.09
CA SER A 472 -20.47 20.44 29.50
C SER A 472 -21.08 19.56 28.41
N THR A 473 -20.44 18.42 28.13
CA THR A 473 -20.94 17.39 27.21
C THR A 473 -21.11 16.04 27.90
N ASN A 474 -21.96 15.17 27.35
CA ASN A 474 -22.19 13.81 27.85
C ASN A 474 -22.05 12.80 26.70
N GLY A 475 -21.51 11.63 27.01
CA GLY A 475 -21.38 10.54 26.04
C GLY A 475 -21.52 9.15 26.65
N GLU A 476 -21.45 8.15 25.80
CA GLU A 476 -21.47 6.74 26.17
C GLU A 476 -20.17 6.07 25.70
N MET A 477 -19.73 5.04 26.41
CA MET A 477 -18.51 4.30 26.10
C MET A 477 -18.65 2.85 26.56
N THR A 478 -18.15 1.91 25.76
CA THR A 478 -18.02 0.50 26.15
C THR A 478 -16.55 0.17 26.31
N VAL A 479 -16.16 -0.25 27.52
CA VAL A 479 -14.80 -0.67 27.83
C VAL A 479 -14.69 -2.19 27.71
N SER A 480 -13.68 -2.67 27.00
CA SER A 480 -13.31 -4.09 26.91
C SER A 480 -11.99 -4.38 27.61
N ALA A 481 -11.76 -5.65 27.93
CA ALA A 481 -10.52 -6.07 28.58
C ALA A 481 -9.34 -5.88 27.61
N GLY A 482 -8.31 -5.17 28.05
CA GLY A 482 -7.13 -4.90 27.23
C GLY A 482 -7.21 -3.66 26.34
N ASP A 483 -8.29 -2.87 26.41
CA ASP A 483 -8.34 -1.57 25.72
C ASP A 483 -7.14 -0.71 26.12
N ASN A 484 -6.56 0.00 25.16
CA ASN A 484 -5.58 1.06 25.39
C ASN A 484 -5.83 2.15 24.35
N TYR A 485 -6.58 3.18 24.73
CA TYR A 485 -7.14 4.17 23.81
C TYR A 485 -6.65 5.57 24.17
N LEU A 486 -6.32 6.40 23.17
CA LEU A 486 -6.12 7.84 23.34
C LEU A 486 -7.45 8.56 23.13
N PHE A 487 -7.91 9.30 24.12
CA PHE A 487 -9.13 10.11 24.09
C PHE A 487 -8.74 11.58 23.96
N PRO A 488 -8.55 12.10 22.74
CA PRO A 488 -8.28 13.52 22.53
C PRO A 488 -9.54 14.34 22.81
N ILE A 489 -9.36 15.53 23.39
CA ILE A 489 -10.45 16.45 23.69
C ILE A 489 -10.09 17.78 23.05
N THR A 490 -10.70 18.06 21.89
CA THR A 490 -10.32 19.17 21.00
C THR A 490 -11.44 20.20 20.80
N PRO A 491 -11.12 21.43 20.37
CA PRO A 491 -12.11 22.44 20.00
C PRO A 491 -13.05 22.02 18.85
N GLY A 492 -14.27 21.59 19.15
CA GLY A 492 -15.30 21.35 18.11
C GLY A 492 -16.16 20.10 18.31
N GLU A 493 -15.81 19.24 19.27
CA GLU A 493 -16.47 17.95 19.57
C GLU A 493 -17.30 17.95 20.87
#